data_AF-O35063-F1
#
_entry.id   AF-O35063-F1
#
_cell.length_a   1.000
_cell.length_b   1.000
_cell.length_c   1.000
_cell.angle_alpha   90.00
_cell.angle_beta   90.00
_cell.angle_gamma   90.00
#
_symmetry.space_group_name_H-M   'P 1'
#
loop_
_entity.id
_entity.type
_entity.pdbx_description
1 polymer ?
#
loop_
_entity_poly.entity_id
_entity_poly.type
_entity_poly.pdbx_seq_one_letter_code
_entity_poly.pdbx_strand_id
1 'polypeptide(L)'
;IFAYGQTGSGKSYTMMGTADQPGLIPRLCSGLFERTQKEENEEQSFKVEVSYMEIYNEKVRDLLDPKGSRQTLKVREHSVLGPYVDGLSKLAVTSYKDIESLMSEGNKSRTVAATNMNEESSRSHAVFKITLTHTLYDVKSGTSGEKVGKLSLVDLAGSE
;
A
#
# COMPACT_ATOMS: atom_id res chain seq x y z
N ILE A 1 -8.29 4.46 -5.31
CA ILE A 1 -7.89 5.10 -6.58
C ILE A 1 -7.33 4.02 -7.47
N PHE A 2 -7.78 3.95 -8.72
CA PHE A 2 -7.34 2.95 -9.70
C PHE A 2 -6.74 3.66 -10.91
N ALA A 3 -5.57 3.23 -11.36
CA ALA A 3 -5.04 3.59 -12.67
C ALA A 3 -5.33 2.46 -13.66
N TYR A 4 -5.96 2.80 -14.77
CA TYR A 4 -6.43 1.88 -15.80
C TYR A 4 -6.04 2.38 -17.19
N GLY A 5 -5.84 1.45 -18.13
CA GLY A 5 -5.45 1.72 -19.51
C GLY A 5 -4.54 0.64 -20.08
N GLN A 6 -4.27 0.70 -21.38
CA GLN A 6 -3.36 -0.24 -22.06
C GLN A 6 -1.94 -0.20 -21.48
N THR A 7 -1.16 -1.25 -21.69
CA THR A 7 0.28 -1.24 -21.38
C THR A 7 0.98 -0.08 -22.10
N GLY A 8 1.86 0.60 -21.37
CA GLY A 8 2.55 1.80 -21.85
C GLY A 8 1.73 3.11 -21.74
N SER A 9 0.46 3.08 -21.33
CA SER A 9 -0.37 4.31 -21.22
C SER A 9 -0.03 5.23 -20.04
N GLY A 10 1.00 4.90 -19.27
CA GLY A 10 1.46 5.71 -18.12
C GLY A 10 0.84 5.38 -16.76
N LYS A 11 0.10 4.26 -16.59
CA LYS A 11 -0.52 3.87 -15.31
C LYS A 11 0.46 3.90 -14.12
N SER A 12 1.55 3.15 -14.24
CA SER A 12 2.58 3.06 -13.19
C SER A 12 3.30 4.39 -13.00
N TYR A 13 3.48 5.18 -14.07
CA TYR A 13 4.06 6.52 -13.98
C TYR A 13 3.12 7.50 -13.24
N THR A 14 1.80 7.43 -13.44
CA THR A 14 0.84 8.22 -12.68
C THR A 14 0.78 7.80 -11.22
N MET A 15 0.79 6.50 -10.94
CA MET A 15 0.66 5.97 -9.57
C MET A 15 1.95 6.14 -8.77
N MET A 16 3.08 5.69 -9.30
CA MET A 16 4.38 5.69 -8.60
C MET A 16 5.28 6.84 -9.07
N GLY A 17 5.33 7.09 -10.38
CA GLY A 17 6.21 8.08 -10.99
C GLY A 17 7.68 7.64 -11.01
N THR A 18 8.57 8.62 -11.08
CA THR A 18 10.03 8.44 -11.00
C THR A 18 10.59 9.16 -9.79
N ALA A 19 11.89 8.99 -9.51
CA ALA A 19 12.55 9.70 -8.41
C ALA A 19 12.48 11.23 -8.58
N ASP A 20 12.66 11.73 -9.81
CA ASP A 20 12.61 13.17 -10.11
C ASP A 20 11.18 13.70 -10.26
N GLN A 21 10.24 12.82 -10.62
CA GLN A 21 8.84 13.15 -10.88
C GLN A 21 7.94 12.17 -10.12
N PRO A 22 7.79 12.35 -8.79
CA PRO A 22 7.01 11.44 -7.97
C PRO A 22 5.54 11.43 -8.43
N GLY A 23 4.94 10.23 -8.45
CA GLY A 23 3.55 10.01 -8.81
C GLY A 23 2.59 10.26 -7.65
N LEU A 24 1.36 9.75 -7.78
CA LEU A 24 0.28 9.95 -6.82
C LEU A 24 0.57 9.34 -5.45
N ILE A 25 1.07 8.10 -5.39
CA ILE A 25 1.34 7.37 -4.14
C ILE A 25 2.39 8.11 -3.29
N PRO A 26 3.62 8.39 -3.77
CA PRO A 26 4.61 9.07 -2.95
C PRO A 26 4.17 10.48 -2.54
N ARG A 27 3.48 11.24 -3.41
CA ARG A 27 2.93 12.56 -3.05
C ARG A 27 1.87 12.47 -1.95
N LEU A 28 0.97 11.49 -2.04
CA LEU A 28 -0.05 11.25 -1.02
C LEU A 28 0.60 10.87 0.32
N CYS A 29 1.58 9.97 0.29
CA CYS A 29 2.29 9.55 1.50
C CYS A 29 3.05 10.72 2.16
N SER A 30 3.70 11.57 1.36
CA SER A 30 4.38 12.77 1.86
C SER A 30 3.40 13.73 2.55
N GLY A 31 2.30 14.08 1.88
CA GLY A 31 1.28 14.96 2.46
C GLY A 31 0.55 14.34 3.66
N LEU A 32 0.37 13.01 3.69
CA LEU A 32 -0.18 12.29 4.83
C LEU A 32 0.70 12.49 6.06
N PHE A 33 2.00 12.20 5.96
CA PHE A 33 2.91 12.30 7.09
C PHE A 33 3.14 13.75 7.55
N GLU A 34 3.21 14.70 6.62
CA GLU A 34 3.27 16.13 6.96
C GLU A 34 2.05 16.54 7.80
N ARG A 35 0.87 16.06 7.42
CA ARG A 35 -0.37 16.39 8.13
C ARG A 35 -0.50 15.69 9.47
N THR A 36 -0.19 14.40 9.56
CA THR A 36 -0.27 13.66 10.84
C THR A 36 0.70 14.22 11.85
N GLN A 37 1.94 14.52 11.46
CA GLN A 37 2.94 15.13 12.36
C GLN A 37 2.52 16.52 12.85
N LYS A 38 1.83 17.29 12.02
CA LYS A 38 1.33 18.61 12.39
C LYS A 38 0.14 18.55 13.35
N GLU A 39 -0.72 17.54 13.21
CA GLU A 39 -1.95 17.41 14.00
C GLU A 39 -1.73 16.62 15.31
N GLU A 40 -0.72 15.76 15.39
CA GLU A 40 -0.44 14.91 16.56
C GLU A 40 -0.16 15.73 17.83
N ASN A 41 -0.83 15.36 18.92
CA ASN A 41 -0.70 16.00 20.23
C ASN A 41 -1.25 15.08 21.35
N GLU A 42 -1.38 15.59 22.58
CA GLU A 42 -1.85 14.82 23.74
C GLU A 42 -3.30 14.30 23.61
N GLU A 43 -4.14 14.96 22.81
CA GLU A 43 -5.54 14.60 22.59
C GLU A 43 -5.74 13.76 21.31
N GLN A 44 -4.71 13.58 20.48
CA GLN A 44 -4.82 12.76 19.27
C GLN A 44 -3.51 12.19 18.76
N SER A 45 -3.55 10.93 18.31
CA SER A 45 -2.41 10.23 17.71
C SER A 45 -2.79 9.51 16.43
N PHE A 46 -1.79 9.19 15.62
CA PHE A 46 -1.98 8.55 14.33
C PHE A 46 -1.08 7.32 14.20
N LYS A 47 -1.67 6.21 13.74
CA LYS A 47 -0.94 5.00 13.37
C LYS A 47 -1.14 4.74 11.88
N VAL A 48 -0.02 4.64 11.15
CA VAL A 48 -0.03 4.34 9.72
C VAL A 48 0.52 2.93 9.50
N GLU A 49 -0.25 2.09 8.83
CA GLU A 49 0.14 0.74 8.44
C GLU A 49 0.03 0.58 6.93
N VAL A 50 0.97 -0.15 6.34
CA VAL A 50 1.06 -0.35 4.89
C VAL A 50 1.06 -1.83 4.56
N SER A 51 0.36 -2.18 3.49
CA SER A 51 0.49 -3.47 2.81
C SER A 51 0.69 -3.22 1.33
N TYR A 52 1.56 -4.00 0.69
CA TYR A 52 1.76 -3.92 -0.75
C TYR A 52 1.75 -5.32 -1.33
N MET A 53 0.85 -5.56 -2.27
CA MET A 53 0.66 -6.88 -2.86
C MET A 53 0.49 -6.78 -4.37
N GLU A 54 0.75 -7.91 -5.01
CA GLU A 54 0.53 -8.11 -6.42
C GLU A 54 -0.47 -9.23 -6.65
N ILE A 55 -1.37 -9.04 -7.60
CA ILE A 55 -2.31 -10.05 -8.06
C ILE A 55 -1.96 -10.39 -9.50
N TYR A 56 -1.57 -11.64 -9.72
CA TYR A 56 -1.22 -12.15 -11.03
C TYR A 56 -1.83 -13.54 -11.21
N ASN A 57 -2.61 -13.74 -12.27
CA ASN A 57 -3.27 -15.01 -12.57
C ASN A 57 -4.04 -15.59 -11.37
N GLU A 58 -4.89 -14.77 -10.74
CA GLU A 58 -5.66 -15.08 -9.52
C GLU A 58 -4.82 -15.42 -8.27
N LYS A 59 -3.49 -15.28 -8.34
CA LYS A 59 -2.58 -15.52 -7.22
C LYS A 59 -2.17 -14.21 -6.60
N VAL A 60 -2.35 -14.10 -5.28
CA VAL A 60 -1.89 -12.95 -4.50
C VAL A 60 -0.48 -13.22 -3.97
N ARG A 61 0.42 -12.27 -4.12
CA ARG A 61 1.76 -12.28 -3.54
C ARG A 61 1.98 -11.06 -2.69
N ASP A 62 2.64 -11.24 -1.56
CA ASP A 62 3.13 -10.15 -0.73
C ASP A 62 4.41 -9.57 -1.34
N LEU A 63 4.42 -8.27 -1.62
CA LEU A 63 5.61 -7.59 -2.15
C LEU A 63 6.55 -7.12 -1.04
N LEU A 64 6.12 -7.17 0.23
CA LEU A 64 6.89 -6.76 1.41
C LEU A 64 7.29 -7.94 2.31
N ASP A 65 7.15 -9.18 1.85
CA ASP A 65 7.59 -10.34 2.62
C ASP A 65 9.14 -10.37 2.69
N PRO A 66 9.75 -10.19 3.88
CA PRO A 66 11.20 -10.16 4.04
C PRO A 66 11.87 -11.49 3.70
N LYS A 67 11.12 -12.60 3.70
CA LYS A 67 11.64 -13.91 3.30
C LYS A 67 11.74 -14.04 1.79
N GLY A 68 11.19 -13.08 1.03
CA GLY A 68 11.05 -13.16 -0.42
C GLY A 68 10.31 -14.43 -0.85
N SER A 69 9.44 -14.96 0.01
CA SER A 69 8.79 -16.22 -0.28
C SER A 69 7.81 -16.00 -1.44
N ARG A 70 7.94 -16.80 -2.50
CA ARG A 70 6.99 -16.77 -3.62
C ARG A 70 5.67 -17.47 -3.27
N GLN A 71 5.32 -17.52 -1.98
CA GLN A 71 4.11 -18.17 -1.51
C GLN A 71 2.90 -17.37 -1.97
N THR A 72 1.95 -18.08 -2.58
CA THR A 72 0.67 -17.51 -2.93
C THR A 72 -0.17 -17.39 -1.67
N LEU A 73 -0.61 -16.16 -1.37
CA LEU A 73 -1.52 -15.86 -0.28
C LEU A 73 -2.96 -16.16 -0.69
N LYS A 74 -3.79 -16.53 0.29
CA LYS A 74 -5.20 -16.86 0.06
C LYS A 74 -6.08 -15.65 0.38
N VAL A 75 -7.02 -15.34 -0.51
CA VAL A 75 -8.10 -14.41 -0.22
C VAL A 75 -9.16 -15.15 0.60
N ARG A 76 -9.60 -14.55 1.70
CA ARG A 76 -10.64 -15.06 2.59
C ARG A 76 -11.68 -13.98 2.85
N GLU A 77 -12.82 -14.37 3.40
CA GLU A 77 -13.90 -13.44 3.73
C GLU A 77 -14.19 -13.48 5.24
N HIS A 78 -14.20 -12.31 5.86
CA HIS A 78 -14.62 -12.13 7.25
C HIS A 78 -16.07 -11.67 7.28
N SER A 79 -16.91 -12.30 8.10
CA SER A 79 -18.37 -12.07 8.16
C SER A 79 -18.79 -10.62 8.35
N VAL A 80 -17.95 -9.82 9.03
CA VAL A 80 -18.22 -8.38 9.31
C VAL A 80 -17.30 -7.44 8.54
N LEU A 81 -16.07 -7.85 8.25
CA LEU A 81 -15.02 -6.94 7.74
C LEU A 81 -14.83 -7.08 6.22
N GLY A 82 -15.51 -8.05 5.61
CA GLY A 82 -15.42 -8.34 4.19
C GLY A 82 -14.14 -9.10 3.81
N PRO A 83 -13.75 -9.05 2.52
CA PRO A 83 -12.61 -9.80 2.00
C PRO A 83 -11.27 -9.28 2.55
N TYR A 84 -10.37 -10.20 2.83
CA TYR A 84 -9.00 -9.92 3.25
C TYR A 84 -8.03 -10.98 2.71
N VAL A 85 -6.73 -10.63 2.68
CA VAL A 85 -5.67 -11.55 2.27
C VAL A 85 -5.02 -12.12 3.52
N ASP A 86 -5.10 -13.43 3.67
CA ASP A 86 -4.52 -14.17 4.78
C ASP A 86 -3.00 -14.25 4.64
N GLY A 87 -2.28 -13.88 5.70
CA GLY A 87 -0.82 -13.82 5.71
C GLY A 87 -0.20 -12.59 5.05
N LEU A 88 -0.98 -11.62 4.57
CA LEU A 88 -0.45 -10.38 4.00
C LEU A 88 0.19 -9.49 5.08
N SER A 89 1.44 -9.09 4.85
CA SER A 89 2.19 -8.22 5.75
C SER A 89 1.50 -6.87 5.91
N LYS A 90 1.44 -6.41 7.16
CA LYS A 90 1.00 -5.08 7.56
C LYS A 90 2.10 -4.45 8.37
N LEU A 91 2.84 -3.55 7.76
CA LEU A 91 4.01 -2.94 8.37
C LEU A 91 3.64 -1.54 8.88
N ALA A 92 3.88 -1.31 10.17
CA ALA A 92 3.73 0.02 10.75
C ALA A 92 4.87 0.91 10.28
N VAL A 93 4.55 2.15 9.93
CA VAL A 93 5.50 3.15 9.44
C VAL A 93 5.30 4.45 10.20
N THR A 94 6.40 5.11 10.54
CA THR A 94 6.40 6.33 11.37
C THR A 94 6.86 7.58 10.64
N SER A 95 7.39 7.43 9.44
CA SER A 95 7.87 8.53 8.62
C SER A 95 7.66 8.28 7.13
N TYR A 96 7.71 9.36 6.34
CA TYR A 96 7.73 9.28 4.89
C TYR A 96 8.90 8.41 4.37
N LYS A 97 10.05 8.47 5.03
CA LYS A 97 11.23 7.68 4.64
C LYS A 97 11.00 6.16 4.81
N ASP A 98 10.27 5.76 5.85
CA ASP A 98 9.97 4.36 6.10
C ASP A 98 9.06 3.81 5.00
N ILE A 99 7.97 4.53 4.68
CA ILE A 99 7.04 4.11 3.62
C ILE A 99 7.69 4.16 2.24
N GLU A 100 8.57 5.13 1.97
CA GLU A 100 9.35 5.21 0.72
C GLU A 100 10.28 4.01 0.55
N SER A 101 10.92 3.57 1.63
CA SER A 101 11.75 2.37 1.62
C SER A 101 10.94 1.12 1.28
N LEU A 102 9.75 0.97 1.88
CA LEU A 102 8.83 -0.14 1.57
C LEU A 102 8.29 -0.08 0.14
N MET A 103 7.99 1.11 -0.38
CA MET A 103 7.61 1.28 -1.79
C MET A 103 8.74 0.84 -2.73
N SER A 104 9.98 1.24 -2.45
CA SER A 104 11.17 0.85 -3.22
C SER A 104 11.38 -0.66 -3.19
N GLU A 105 11.28 -1.29 -2.01
CA GLU A 105 11.41 -2.73 -1.83
C GLU A 105 10.34 -3.50 -2.60
N GLY A 106 9.07 -3.14 -2.46
CA GLY A 106 7.99 -3.81 -3.17
C GLY A 106 8.09 -3.65 -4.70
N ASN A 107 8.54 -2.49 -5.19
CA ASN A 107 8.78 -2.28 -6.62
C ASN A 107 9.94 -3.13 -7.14
N LYS A 108 11.01 -3.31 -6.35
CA LYS A 108 12.11 -4.22 -6.70
C LYS A 108 11.63 -5.66 -6.74
N SER A 109 10.86 -6.09 -5.74
CA SER A 109 10.26 -7.43 -5.68
C SER A 109 9.41 -7.73 -6.91
N ARG A 110 8.56 -6.77 -7.32
CA ARG A 110 7.74 -6.84 -8.55
C ARG A 110 8.59 -6.98 -9.82
N THR A 111 9.70 -6.26 -9.91
CA THR A 111 10.59 -6.28 -11.09
C THR A 111 11.38 -7.58 -11.20
N VAL A 112 11.86 -8.13 -10.08
CA VAL A 112 12.62 -9.40 -10.05
C VAL A 112 11.74 -10.61 -10.42
N ALA A 113 10.44 -10.54 -10.17
CA ALA A 113 9.50 -11.53 -10.68
C ALA A 113 9.50 -11.55 -12.22
N ALA A 114 9.45 -10.36 -12.85
CA ALA A 114 9.41 -10.21 -14.31
C ALA A 114 10.69 -10.64 -15.05
N THR A 115 11.87 -10.57 -14.44
CA THR A 115 13.13 -10.99 -15.10
C THR A 115 13.23 -12.50 -15.35
N ASN A 116 12.33 -13.30 -14.76
CA ASN A 116 12.16 -14.71 -15.09
C ASN A 116 11.05 -14.89 -16.13
N MET A 117 11.41 -14.75 -17.42
CA MET A 117 10.67 -15.23 -18.60
C MET A 117 9.33 -14.57 -19.01
N ASN A 118 8.84 -13.47 -18.41
CA ASN A 118 7.66 -12.74 -18.95
C ASN A 118 7.66 -11.26 -18.55
N GLU A 119 7.15 -10.36 -19.40
CA GLU A 119 6.70 -9.01 -18.98
C GLU A 119 5.54 -9.14 -17.99
N GLU A 120 5.85 -9.46 -16.74
CA GLU A 120 4.86 -9.80 -15.70
C GLU A 120 4.20 -8.53 -15.13
N SER A 121 4.92 -7.41 -15.11
CA SER A 121 4.42 -6.13 -14.56
C SER A 121 3.28 -5.51 -15.37
N SER A 122 3.19 -5.78 -16.67
CA SER A 122 2.07 -5.35 -17.52
C SER A 122 0.82 -6.20 -17.32
N ARG A 123 0.96 -7.43 -16.82
CA ARG A 123 -0.13 -8.41 -16.68
C ARG A 123 -0.57 -8.62 -15.23
N SER A 124 0.02 -7.90 -14.29
CA SER A 124 -0.31 -7.98 -12.87
C SER A 124 -0.92 -6.69 -12.35
N HIS A 125 -1.81 -6.83 -11.37
CA HIS A 125 -2.35 -5.69 -10.63
C HIS A 125 -1.51 -5.49 -9.37
N ALA A 126 -1.00 -4.27 -9.15
CA ALA A 126 -0.34 -3.91 -7.91
C ALA A 126 -1.30 -3.10 -7.03
N VAL A 127 -1.45 -3.53 -5.78
CA VAL A 127 -2.35 -2.91 -4.79
C VAL A 127 -1.52 -2.44 -3.61
N PHE A 128 -1.33 -1.12 -3.53
CA PHE A 128 -0.72 -0.46 -2.38
C PHE A 128 -1.84 0.02 -1.44
N LYS A 129 -1.84 -0.49 -0.21
CA LYS A 129 -2.87 -0.21 0.78
C LYS A 129 -2.27 0.52 1.98
N ILE A 130 -2.90 1.62 2.37
CA ILE A 130 -2.58 2.37 3.58
C ILE A 130 -3.77 2.24 4.53
N THR A 131 -3.51 1.86 5.77
CA THR A 131 -4.49 1.89 6.86
C THR A 131 -4.04 2.96 7.85
N LEU A 132 -4.83 4.03 7.95
CA LEU A 132 -4.62 5.12 8.90
C LEU A 132 -5.59 4.91 10.06
N THR A 133 -5.06 4.75 11.27
CA THR A 133 -5.85 4.77 12.50
C THR A 133 -5.62 6.11 13.18
N HIS A 134 -6.68 6.89 13.33
CA HIS A 134 -6.69 8.14 14.08
C HIS A 134 -7.33 7.86 15.43
N THR A 135 -6.56 8.03 16.50
CA THR A 135 -7.01 7.83 17.87
C THR A 135 -7.21 9.20 18.49
N LEU A 136 -8.43 9.47 18.96
CA LEU A 136 -8.79 10.66 19.72
C LEU A 136 -8.85 10.27 21.21
N TYR A 137 -8.24 11.08 22.07
CA TYR A 137 -8.20 10.89 23.51
C TYR A 137 -8.87 12.07 24.21
N ASP A 138 -9.89 11.79 25.00
CA ASP A 138 -10.49 12.77 25.89
C ASP A 138 -9.78 12.74 27.24
N VAL A 139 -8.91 13.73 27.46
CA VAL A 139 -8.09 13.86 28.68
C VAL A 139 -8.94 13.97 29.95
N LYS A 140 -10.18 14.50 29.86
CA LYS A 140 -11.03 14.70 31.03
C LYS A 140 -11.74 13.43 31.47
N SER A 141 -12.21 12.63 30.52
CA SER A 141 -12.91 11.38 30.81
C SER A 141 -11.98 10.16 30.84
N GLY A 142 -10.75 10.28 30.31
CA GLY A 142 -9.82 9.17 30.14
C GLY A 142 -10.25 8.17 29.06
N THR A 143 -11.22 8.55 28.22
CA THR A 143 -11.74 7.68 27.15
C THR A 143 -11.02 7.95 25.83
N SER A 144 -10.93 6.91 24.99
CA SER A 144 -10.41 7.03 23.63
C SER A 144 -11.41 6.50 22.60
N GLY A 145 -11.37 7.09 21.41
CA GLY A 145 -12.11 6.65 20.25
C GLY A 145 -11.17 6.48 19.06
N GLU A 146 -11.40 5.46 18.24
CA GLU A 146 -10.59 5.22 17.04
C GLU A 146 -11.41 5.39 15.78
N LYS A 147 -10.81 6.04 14.78
CA LYS A 147 -11.32 6.13 13.42
C LYS A 147 -10.30 5.52 12.47
N VAL A 148 -10.72 4.48 11.75
CA VAL A 148 -9.86 3.77 10.80
C VAL A 148 -10.23 4.16 9.36
N GLY A 149 -9.31 4.83 8.67
CA GLY A 149 -9.35 5.08 7.24
C GLY A 149 -8.53 4.05 6.47
N LYS A 150 -9.07 3.53 5.35
CA LYS A 150 -8.36 2.59 4.46
C LYS A 150 -8.28 3.20 3.06
N LEU A 151 -7.07 3.40 2.57
CA LEU A 151 -6.80 3.87 1.22
C LEU A 151 -6.25 2.70 0.40
N SER A 152 -6.81 2.49 -0.78
CA SER A 152 -6.33 1.52 -1.76
C SER A 152 -5.94 2.24 -3.03
N LEU A 153 -4.65 2.15 -3.38
CA LEU A 153 -4.02 2.76 -4.53
C LEU A 153 -3.59 1.62 -5.45
N VAL A 154 -4.28 1.50 -6.58
CA VAL A 154 -4.20 0.32 -7.44
C VAL A 154 -3.67 0.70 -8.82
N ASP A 155 -2.58 0.06 -9.21
CA ASP A 155 -2.03 0.07 -10.57
C ASP A 155 -2.47 -1.22 -11.27
N LEU A 156 -3.44 -1.13 -12.17
CA LEU A 156 -4.02 -2.31 -12.82
C LEU A 156 -3.10 -2.83 -13.93
N ALA A 157 -3.26 -4.09 -14.30
CA ALA A 157 -2.71 -4.65 -15.52
C ALA A 157 -3.16 -3.85 -16.76
N GLY A 158 -2.41 -4.01 -17.86
CA GLY A 158 -2.79 -3.59 -19.20
C GLY A 158 -4.17 -4.14 -19.58
N SER A 159 -4.94 -3.33 -20.29
CA SER A 159 -6.30 -3.66 -20.71
C SER A 159 -6.37 -4.38 -22.06
N GLU A 160 -5.25 -4.54 -22.76
CA GLU A 160 -5.14 -5.19 -24.06
C GLU A 160 -5.30 -6.73 -24.05
#